data_AF-A0A2P2KHT6-F1
#
_entry.id   AF-A0A2P2KHT6-F1
#
_cell.length_a   1.000
_cell.length_b   1.000
_cell.length_c   1.000
_cell.angle_alpha   90.00
_cell.angle_beta   90.00
_cell.angle_gamma   90.00
#
_symmetry.space_group_name_H-M   'P 1'
#
loop_
_entity.id
_entity.type
_entity.pdbx_description
1 polymer ?
#
loop_
_entity_poly.entity_id
_entity_poly.type
_entity_poly.pdbx_seq_one_letter_code
_entity_poly.pdbx_strand_id
1 'polypeptide(L)'
;MYEGMKVKVEHVLERGKIDDEYITGKSKRRIFDKWTDKFTRQEHPTVIEVLLDSTESKDLTGDSMPNLIYVTRQKGKASPHHFKAGALNVLV
;
A
#
# COMPACT_ATOMS: atom_id res chain seq x y z
N MET A 1 -13.39 -15.60 -9.74
CA MET A 1 -12.81 -14.27 -9.43
C MET A 1 -12.08 -14.29 -8.09
N TYR A 2 -12.75 -14.69 -7.00
CA TYR A 2 -12.14 -14.79 -5.66
C TYR A 2 -10.93 -15.74 -5.61
N GLU A 3 -11.06 -16.98 -6.09
CA GLU A 3 -10.00 -17.98 -5.92
C GLU A 3 -8.68 -17.57 -6.58
N GLY A 4 -8.75 -16.97 -7.77
CA GLY A 4 -7.56 -16.44 -8.44
C GLY A 4 -6.91 -15.26 -7.71
N MET A 5 -7.69 -14.42 -7.01
CA MET A 5 -7.14 -13.36 -6.17
C MET A 5 -6.48 -13.94 -4.91
N LYS A 6 -7.14 -14.92 -4.28
CA LYS A 6 -6.63 -15.60 -3.08
C LYS A 6 -5.27 -16.25 -3.34
N VAL A 7 -5.15 -17.04 -4.42
CA VAL A 7 -3.87 -17.68 -4.80
C VAL A 7 -2.75 -16.65 -4.98
N LYS A 8 -3.03 -15.50 -5.62
CA LYS A 8 -2.05 -14.43 -5.78
C LYS A 8 -1.60 -13.84 -4.44
N VAL A 9 -2.54 -13.61 -3.52
CA VAL A 9 -2.22 -13.07 -2.18
C VAL A 9 -1.38 -14.06 -1.39
N GLU A 10 -1.75 -15.34 -1.39
CA GLU A 10 -1.01 -16.40 -0.70
C GLU A 10 0.43 -16.51 -1.23
N HIS A 11 0.60 -16.49 -2.56
CA HIS A 11 1.93 -16.52 -3.18
C HIS A 11 2.83 -15.33 -2.78
N VAL A 12 2.27 -14.12 -2.73
CA VAL A 12 3.01 -12.92 -2.28
C VAL A 12 3.40 -13.03 -0.80
N LEU A 13 2.53 -13.59 0.04
CA LEU A 13 2.81 -13.79 1.46
C LEU A 13 3.96 -14.79 1.67
N GLU A 14 3.98 -15.88 0.92
CA GLU A 14 5.06 -16.89 0.99
C GLU A 14 6.40 -16.33 0.50
N ARG A 15 6.40 -15.54 -0.58
CA ARG A 15 7.60 -14.95 -1.19
C ARG A 15 8.13 -13.73 -0.42
N GLY A 16 7.26 -13.03 0.31
CA GLY A 16 7.55 -11.75 0.95
C GLY A 16 7.74 -10.58 -0.03
N LYS A 17 7.49 -10.79 -1.33
CA LYS A 17 7.59 -9.78 -2.39
C LYS A 17 6.63 -10.10 -3.53
N ILE A 18 6.29 -9.09 -4.31
CA ILE A 18 5.43 -9.23 -5.47
C ILE A 18 6.30 -9.58 -6.68
N ASP A 19 5.90 -10.62 -7.41
CA ASP A 19 6.58 -10.99 -8.65
C ASP A 19 6.24 -10.02 -9.77
N ASP A 20 7.22 -9.77 -10.64
CA ASP A 20 7.11 -8.79 -11.74
C ASP A 20 5.92 -9.07 -12.68
N GLU A 21 5.51 -10.33 -12.79
CA GLU A 21 4.34 -10.75 -13.57
C GLU A 21 3.01 -10.18 -13.05
N TYR A 22 2.92 -9.86 -11.76
CA TYR A 22 1.73 -9.29 -11.14
C TYR A 22 1.72 -7.76 -11.13
N ILE A 23 2.86 -7.11 -11.43
CA ILE A 23 2.99 -5.65 -11.47
C ILE A 23 2.49 -5.13 -12.82
N THR A 24 1.17 -4.92 -12.90
CA THR A 24 0.52 -4.39 -14.10
C THR A 24 0.69 -2.87 -14.21
N GLY A 25 1.65 -2.45 -15.05
CA GLY A 25 1.84 -1.06 -15.44
C GLY A 25 2.98 -0.33 -14.70
N LYS A 26 3.61 0.63 -15.38
CA LYS A 26 4.76 1.39 -14.86
C LYS A 26 4.43 2.15 -13.58
N SER A 27 3.20 2.64 -13.44
CA SER A 27 2.74 3.39 -12.26
C SER A 27 2.73 2.53 -11.00
N LYS A 28 2.23 1.29 -11.07
CA LYS A 28 2.22 0.36 -9.93
C LYS A 28 3.62 -0.06 -9.51
N ARG A 29 4.54 -0.22 -10.48
CA ARG A 29 5.94 -0.53 -10.20
C ARG A 29 6.60 0.54 -9.33
N ARG A 30 6.40 1.82 -9.69
CA ARG A 30 6.92 2.97 -8.92
C ARG A 30 6.43 3.01 -7.48
N ILE A 31 5.24 2.50 -7.20
CA ILE A 31 4.72 2.39 -5.83
C ILE A 31 5.58 1.40 -5.06
N PHE A 32 5.74 0.17 -5.57
CA PHE A 32 6.50 -0.87 -4.89
C PHE A 32 8.00 -0.56 -4.75
N ASP A 33 8.58 0.21 -5.68
CA ASP A 33 9.98 0.67 -5.60
C ASP A 33 10.28 1.51 -4.33
N LYS A 34 9.26 2.04 -3.65
CA LYS A 34 9.42 2.76 -2.37
C LYS A 34 9.85 1.84 -1.23
N TRP A 35 9.53 0.55 -1.31
CA TRP A 35 9.87 -0.45 -0.30
C TRP A 35 11.21 -1.11 -0.63
N THR A 36 12.28 -0.38 -0.30
CA THR A 36 13.66 -0.88 -0.40
C THR A 36 14.10 -1.56 0.90
N ASP A 37 15.27 -2.22 0.90
CA ASP A 37 15.86 -2.82 2.11
C ASP A 37 16.10 -1.81 3.25
N LYS A 38 16.18 -0.52 2.93
CA LYS A 38 16.31 0.57 3.91
C LYS A 38 14.97 0.93 4.57
N PHE A 39 13.84 0.52 3.98
CA PHE A 39 12.51 0.73 4.51
C PHE A 39 12.24 -0.27 5.64
N THR A 40 12.64 0.08 6.86
CA THR A 40 12.50 -0.80 8.02
C THR A 40 11.34 -0.36 8.91
N ARG A 41 10.82 -1.23 9.78
CA ARG A 41 9.77 -0.87 10.74
C ARG A 41 10.12 0.34 11.62
N GLN A 42 11.40 0.56 11.91
CA GLN A 42 11.89 1.65 12.78
C GLN A 42 12.27 2.91 12.01
N GLU A 43 12.54 2.78 10.71
CA GLU A 43 13.13 3.82 9.90
C GLU A 43 12.57 3.76 8.49
N HIS A 44 11.68 4.68 8.18
CA HIS A 44 11.08 4.86 6.86
C HIS A 44 10.47 6.26 6.73
N PRO A 45 10.46 6.82 5.51
CA PRO A 45 9.77 8.08 5.23
C PRO A 45 8.24 7.89 5.26
N THR A 46 7.52 9.02 5.27
CA THR A 46 6.08 9.04 5.02
C THR A 46 5.78 8.56 3.60
N VAL A 47 4.76 7.71 3.44
CA VAL A 47 4.24 7.30 2.12
C VAL A 47 2.74 7.57 2.11
N ILE A 48 2.27 8.26 1.06
CA ILE A 48 0.85 8.48 0.80
C ILE A 48 0.60 8.05 -0.64
N GLU A 49 -0.30 7.09 -0.84
CA GLU A 49 -0.64 6.53 -2.14
C GLU A 49 -2.15 6.39 -2.30
N VAL A 50 -2.67 6.83 -3.45
CA VAL A 50 -4.07 6.61 -3.84
C VAL A 50 -4.13 5.29 -4.61
N LEU A 51 -4.67 4.25 -3.98
CA LEU A 51 -4.78 2.89 -4.55
C LEU A 51 -6.03 2.72 -5.42
N LEU A 52 -7.11 3.42 -5.07
CA LEU A 52 -8.32 3.55 -5.88
C LEU A 52 -8.69 5.03 -5.92
N ASP A 53 -8.83 5.56 -7.14
CA ASP A 53 -9.30 6.93 -7.40
C ASP A 53 -10.73 6.85 -7.96
N SER A 54 -11.67 7.49 -7.28
CA SER A 54 -13.10 7.55 -7.64
C SER A 54 -13.38 8.17 -9.02
N THR A 55 -12.45 8.95 -9.55
CA THR A 55 -12.56 9.54 -10.89
C THR A 55 -12.25 8.53 -12.00
N GLU A 56 -11.35 7.58 -11.73
CA GLU A 56 -10.88 6.58 -12.70
C GLU A 56 -11.48 5.19 -12.46
N SER A 57 -11.80 4.87 -11.20
CA SER A 57 -12.20 3.54 -10.75
C SER A 57 -13.72 3.45 -10.70
N LYS A 58 -14.28 2.66 -11.62
CA LYS A 58 -15.71 2.36 -11.66
C LYS A 58 -15.94 0.88 -11.38
N ASP A 59 -17.05 0.57 -10.75
CA ASP A 59 -17.48 -0.81 -10.54
C ASP A 59 -18.11 -1.41 -11.81
N LEU A 60 -18.68 -2.61 -11.67
CA LEU A 60 -19.33 -3.33 -12.77
C LEU A 60 -20.65 -2.67 -13.22
N THR A 61 -21.29 -1.85 -12.38
CA THR A 61 -22.50 -1.09 -12.74
C THR A 61 -22.16 0.27 -13.35
N GLY A 62 -20.89 0.66 -13.32
CA GLY A 62 -20.39 1.92 -13.87
C GLY A 62 -20.37 3.05 -12.84
N ASP A 63 -20.66 2.74 -11.57
CA ASP A 63 -20.65 3.68 -10.47
C ASP A 63 -19.22 3.90 -9.96
N SER A 64 -18.91 5.14 -9.55
CA SER A 64 -17.60 5.47 -9.01
C SER A 64 -17.33 4.75 -7.70
N MET A 65 -16.19 4.06 -7.64
CA MET A 65 -15.70 3.43 -6.43
C MET A 65 -15.17 4.50 -5.44
N PRO A 66 -15.32 4.29 -4.12
CA PRO A 66 -14.73 5.21 -3.15
C PRO A 66 -13.20 5.21 -3.23
N ASN A 67 -12.60 6.34 -2.84
CA ASN A 67 -11.16 6.46 -2.77
C ASN A 67 -10.58 5.49 -1.72
N LEU A 68 -9.50 4.81 -2.08
CA LEU A 68 -8.70 4.01 -1.16
C LEU A 68 -7.31 4.63 -1.04
N ILE A 69 -7.00 5.17 0.12
CA ILE A 69 -5.71 5.85 0.37
C ILE A 69 -4.91 5.01 1.35
N TYR A 70 -3.68 4.69 0.95
CA TYR A 70 -2.68 4.06 1.80
C TYR A 70 -1.76 5.11 2.42
N VAL A 71 -1.64 5.11 3.74
CA VAL A 71 -0.84 6.07 4.50
C VAL A 71 0.12 5.35 5.44
N THR A 72 1.41 5.66 5.32
CA THR A 72 2.41 5.39 6.36
C THR A 72 2.95 6.70 6.90
N ARG A 73 3.03 6.79 8.21
CA ARG A 73 3.71 7.87 8.92
C ARG A 73 5.22 7.64 8.90
N GLN A 74 6.00 8.71 8.76
CA GLN A 74 7.45 8.62 8.96
C GLN A 74 7.79 8.04 10.35
N LYS A 75 8.79 7.17 10.38
CA LYS A 75 9.44 6.71 11.60
C LYS A 75 10.94 6.90 11.51
N GLY A 76 11.54 7.26 12.62
CA GLY A 76 12.98 7.34 12.79
C GLY A 76 13.34 6.89 14.20
N LYS A 77 14.54 6.30 14.34
CA LYS A 77 15.06 5.81 15.63
C LYS A 77 15.25 6.90 16.67
N ALA A 78 15.43 8.15 16.22
CA ALA A 78 15.65 9.31 17.09
C ALA A 78 14.36 9.84 17.75
N SER A 79 13.18 9.47 17.26
CA SER A 79 11.90 9.96 17.77
C SER A 79 11.05 8.84 18.35
N PRO A 80 10.47 8.99 19.55
CA PRO A 80 9.51 8.03 20.08
C PRO A 80 8.19 8.10 19.30
N HIS A 81 7.49 6.97 19.19
CA HIS A 81 6.23 6.87 18.44
C HIS A 81 5.11 6.30 19.31
N HIS A 82 3.97 6.98 19.34
CA HIS A 82 2.77 6.49 20.00
C HIS A 82 2.05 5.49 19.09
N PHE A 83 2.40 4.21 19.21
CA PHE A 83 1.92 3.08 18.41
C PHE A 83 0.59 3.28 17.65
N LYS A 84 -0.56 2.91 18.24
CA LYS A 84 -1.88 3.03 17.60
C LYS A 84 -2.46 4.44 17.72
N ALA A 85 -2.30 5.09 18.88
CA ALA A 85 -2.84 6.43 19.13
C ALA A 85 -2.28 7.45 18.14
N GLY A 86 -0.97 7.46 17.93
CA GLY A 86 -0.33 8.31 16.94
C GLY A 86 -0.60 7.89 15.50
N ALA A 87 -0.94 6.63 15.22
CA ALA A 87 -1.39 6.26 13.87
C ALA A 87 -2.77 6.84 13.57
N LEU A 88 -3.69 6.78 14.52
CA LEU A 88 -5.04 7.33 14.37
C LEU A 88 -5.04 8.86 14.32
N ASN A 89 -4.26 9.52 15.17
CA ASN A 89 -4.20 10.99 15.20
C ASN A 89 -3.62 11.61 13.92
N VAL A 90 -2.89 10.83 13.11
CA VAL A 90 -2.38 11.29 11.80
C VAL A 90 -3.46 11.22 10.71
N LEU A 91 -4.53 10.45 10.93
CA LEU A 91 -5.63 10.29 9.99
C LEU A 91 -6.77 11.30 10.20
N VAL A 92 -6.69 12.11 11.27
CA VAL A 92 -7.68 13.13 11.65
C VAL A 92 -7.16 14.50 11.25
#